data_AF-A0A831LMW5-F1
#
_entry.id   AF-A0A831LMW5-F1
#
_cell.length_a   1.000
_cell.length_b   1.000
_cell.length_c   1.000
_cell.angle_alpha   90.00
_cell.angle_beta   90.00
_cell.angle_gamma   90.00
#
_symmetry.space_group_name_H-M   'P 1'
#
loop_
_entity.id
_entity.type
_entity.pdbx_description
1 polymer ?
#
loop_
_entity_poly.entity_id
_entity_poly.type
_entity_poly.pdbx_seq_one_letter_code
_entity_poly.pdbx_strand_id
1 'polypeptide(L)'
;MMKQIGYKYEFFLPFIAAVLFFFTRKVPLPEVIYTVFAILIAIWYFPLRLVLGDFLKKGDSKSSFVTISASIVSVLIAAISVVLLHHAESFVFKTTFQLLSILNVFLIYYFHFTNREARLFFSHLGFLFLTSVVFVG
;
A
#
# COMPACT_ATOMS: atom_id res chain seq x y z
N MET A 1 21.97 6.58 -9.30
CA MET A 1 22.00 6.86 -7.85
C MET A 1 20.62 7.11 -7.26
N MET A 2 19.77 8.01 -7.81
CA MET A 2 18.41 8.26 -7.31
C MET A 2 17.48 7.03 -7.30
N LYS A 3 17.59 6.13 -8.30
CA LYS A 3 16.82 4.86 -8.31
C LYS A 3 17.01 4.06 -7.01
N GLN A 4 18.24 3.90 -6.53
CA GLN A 4 18.54 3.01 -5.39
C GLN A 4 18.01 3.52 -4.04
N ILE A 5 17.93 4.84 -3.82
CA ILE A 5 17.52 5.41 -2.53
C ILE A 5 16.00 5.25 -2.34
N GLY A 6 15.20 5.55 -3.37
CA GLY A 6 13.74 5.38 -3.30
C GLY A 6 13.34 3.94 -2.99
N TYR A 7 13.99 2.97 -3.64
CA TYR A 7 13.75 1.55 -3.37
C TYR A 7 14.21 1.07 -1.99
N LYS A 8 15.15 1.76 -1.34
CA LYS A 8 15.65 1.33 -0.04
C LYS A 8 14.67 1.67 1.09
N TYR A 9 13.94 2.78 0.96
CA TYR A 9 13.08 3.31 2.03
C TYR A 9 11.59 3.32 1.69
N GLU A 10 11.20 2.86 0.51
CA GLU A 10 9.79 2.80 0.09
C GLU A 10 8.88 2.05 1.06
N PHE A 11 9.40 1.07 1.82
CA PHE A 11 8.62 0.33 2.79
C PHE A 11 8.08 1.21 3.93
N PHE A 12 8.67 2.38 4.17
CA PHE A 12 8.17 3.36 5.14
C PHE A 12 6.96 4.14 4.66
N LEU A 13 6.74 4.26 3.35
CA LEU A 13 5.64 5.04 2.79
C LEU A 13 4.27 4.66 3.37
N PRO A 14 3.87 3.38 3.40
CA PRO A 14 2.57 3.00 3.96
C PRO A 14 2.48 3.21 5.49
N PHE A 15 3.60 3.17 6.23
CA PHE A 15 3.60 3.56 7.65
C PHE A 15 3.35 5.06 7.82
N ILE A 16 4.00 5.90 7.00
CA ILE A 16 3.75 7.35 6.99
C ILE A 16 2.29 7.62 6.63
N ALA A 17 1.73 6.89 5.65
CA ALA A 17 0.33 7.02 5.29
C ALA A 17 -0.60 6.70 6.47
N ALA A 18 -0.34 5.63 7.21
CA ALA A 18 -1.12 5.27 8.38
C ALA A 18 -1.10 6.39 9.44
N VAL A 19 0.07 6.96 9.72
CA VAL A 19 0.23 8.08 10.66
C VAL A 19 -0.54 9.31 10.17
N LEU A 20 -0.40 9.68 8.89
CA LEU A 20 -1.12 10.81 8.31
C LEU A 20 -2.64 10.61 8.32
N PHE A 21 -3.12 9.40 8.02
CA PHE A 21 -4.55 9.08 8.08
C PHE A 21 -5.09 9.25 9.50
N PHE A 22 -4.39 8.69 10.49
CA PHE A 22 -4.76 8.81 11.90
C PHE A 22 -4.86 10.28 12.32
N PHE A 23 -3.85 11.08 11.99
CA PHE A 23 -3.87 12.51 12.30
C PHE A 23 -4.98 13.25 11.57
N THR A 24 -5.27 12.91 10.32
CA THR A 24 -6.37 13.53 9.56
C THR A 24 -7.74 13.26 10.19
N ARG A 25 -7.93 12.10 10.83
CA ARG A 25 -9.17 11.76 11.55
C ARG A 25 -9.27 12.40 12.94
N LYS A 26 -8.16 12.52 13.66
CA LYS A 26 -8.16 12.90 15.09
C LYS A 26 -7.74 14.34 15.37
N VAL A 27 -7.05 14.98 14.44
CA VAL A 27 -6.47 16.33 14.56
C VAL A 27 -6.86 17.12 13.30
N PRO A 28 -6.96 18.46 13.33
CA PRO A 28 -7.27 19.26 12.15
C PRO A 28 -6.10 19.32 11.15
N LEU A 29 -5.63 18.16 10.69
CA LEU A 29 -4.75 18.07 9.54
C LEU A 29 -5.61 18.20 8.26
N PRO A 30 -5.24 19.06 7.29
CA PRO A 30 -5.98 19.15 6.04
C PRO A 30 -6.04 17.81 5.30
N GLU A 31 -7.26 17.35 4.99
CA GLU A 31 -7.52 16.10 4.25
C GLU A 31 -6.75 16.03 2.92
N VAL A 32 -6.57 17.20 2.28
CA VAL A 32 -5.80 17.36 1.04
C VAL A 32 -4.37 16.82 1.17
N ILE A 33 -3.72 16.99 2.34
CA ILE A 33 -2.34 16.51 2.56
C ILE A 33 -2.30 14.98 2.48
N TYR A 34 -3.23 14.32 3.17
CA TYR A 34 -3.34 12.86 3.12
C TYR A 34 -3.65 12.37 1.70
N THR A 35 -4.63 12.99 1.04
CA THR A 35 -5.06 12.62 -0.31
C THR A 35 -3.92 12.73 -1.32
N VAL A 36 -3.17 13.83 -1.32
CA VAL A 36 -1.99 14.00 -2.18
C VAL A 36 -0.95 12.91 -1.88
N PHE A 37 -0.69 12.64 -0.61
CA PHE A 37 0.28 11.61 -0.23
C PHE A 37 -0.15 10.20 -0.67
N ALA A 38 -1.42 9.84 -0.51
CA ALA A 38 -1.97 8.57 -0.95
C ALA A 38 -1.91 8.41 -2.48
N ILE A 39 -2.15 9.48 -3.25
CA ILE A 39 -1.98 9.48 -4.71
C ILE A 39 -0.51 9.23 -5.08
N LEU A 40 0.44 9.87 -4.40
CA LEU A 40 1.87 9.65 -4.64
C LEU A 40 2.29 8.22 -4.33
N ILE A 41 1.77 7.63 -3.24
CA ILE A 41 1.97 6.20 -2.92
C ILE A 41 1.39 5.32 -4.01
N ALA A 42 0.15 5.59 -4.44
CA ALA A 42 -0.49 4.84 -5.50
C ALA A 42 0.42 4.84 -6.74
N ILE A 43 0.79 6.03 -7.25
CA ILE A 43 1.66 6.19 -8.42
C ILE A 43 3.01 5.47 -8.24
N TRP A 44 3.61 5.56 -7.05
CA TRP A 44 4.89 4.90 -6.74
C TRP A 44 4.79 3.38 -6.88
N TYR A 45 3.80 2.76 -6.21
CA TYR A 45 3.60 1.31 -6.27
C TYR A 45 3.08 0.87 -7.65
N PHE A 46 2.27 1.70 -8.32
CA PHE A 46 1.81 1.53 -9.70
C PHE A 46 1.25 2.86 -10.27
N PRO A 47 1.72 3.38 -11.43
CA PRO A 47 2.41 2.69 -12.51
C PRO A 47 3.93 2.85 -12.54
N LEU A 48 4.54 3.65 -11.64
CA LEU A 48 5.96 3.99 -11.75
C LEU A 48 6.87 2.75 -11.74
N ARG A 49 6.62 1.80 -10.83
CA ARG A 49 7.34 0.51 -10.81
C ARG A 49 7.16 -0.32 -12.10
N LEU A 50 6.03 -0.16 -12.77
CA LEU A 50 5.74 -0.85 -14.05
C LEU A 50 6.67 -0.31 -15.12
N VAL A 51 6.74 1.02 -15.24
CA VAL A 51 7.58 1.71 -16.23
C VAL A 51 9.08 1.50 -15.96
N LEU A 52 9.49 1.40 -14.69
CA LEU A 52 10.90 1.17 -14.33
C LEU A 52 11.38 -0.27 -14.59
N GLY A 53 10.49 -1.16 -15.07
CA GLY A 53 10.82 -2.52 -15.50
C GLY A 53 11.13 -3.47 -14.35
N ASP A 54 10.75 -3.12 -13.12
CA ASP A 54 11.12 -3.91 -11.94
C ASP A 54 10.41 -5.26 -11.85
N PHE A 55 9.20 -5.35 -12.40
CA PHE A 55 8.46 -6.63 -12.46
C PHE A 55 9.10 -7.64 -13.41
N LEU A 56 9.77 -7.17 -14.46
CA LEU A 56 10.33 -8.00 -15.54
C LEU A 56 11.77 -8.46 -15.28
N LYS A 57 12.42 -7.98 -14.20
CA LYS A 57 13.84 -8.27 -13.92
C LYS A 57 14.12 -9.67 -13.38
N LYS A 58 13.12 -10.35 -12.81
CA LYS A 58 13.25 -11.76 -12.41
C LYS A 58 12.66 -12.62 -13.52
N GLY A 59 13.48 -13.41 -14.19
CA GLY A 59 13.09 -14.31 -15.30
C GLY A 59 12.11 -15.44 -14.92
N ASP A 60 11.41 -15.33 -13.78
CA ASP A 60 10.36 -16.23 -13.33
C ASP A 60 9.01 -15.51 -13.42
N SER A 61 8.20 -15.92 -14.40
CA SER A 61 6.88 -15.34 -14.70
C SER A 61 5.93 -15.40 -13.50
N LYS A 62 6.04 -16.44 -12.66
CA LYS A 62 5.21 -16.61 -11.46
C LYS A 62 5.52 -15.53 -10.42
N SER A 63 6.80 -15.23 -10.23
CA SER A 63 7.26 -14.18 -9.31
C SER A 63 6.85 -12.78 -9.79
N SER A 64 6.91 -12.53 -11.10
CA SER A 64 6.42 -11.28 -11.71
C SER A 64 4.92 -11.07 -11.49
N PHE A 65 4.09 -12.10 -11.74
CA PHE A 65 2.64 -12.00 -11.56
C PHE A 65 2.24 -11.65 -10.12
N VAL A 66 2.86 -12.30 -9.13
CA VAL A 66 2.56 -12.03 -7.71
C VAL A 66 2.98 -10.60 -7.34
N THR A 67 4.12 -10.13 -7.84
CA THR A 67 4.62 -8.78 -7.56
C THR A 67 3.72 -7.69 -8.17
N ILE A 68 3.19 -7.93 -9.38
CA ILE A 68 2.20 -7.05 -10.02
C ILE A 68 0.91 -7.04 -9.21
N SER A 69 0.38 -8.22 -8.88
CA SER A 69 -0.83 -8.36 -8.07
C SER A 69 -0.70 -7.65 -6.73
N ALA A 70 0.44 -7.79 -6.07
CA ALA A 70 0.74 -7.13 -4.82
C ALA A 70 0.74 -5.60 -4.95
N SER A 71 1.28 -5.07 -6.06
CA SER A 71 1.28 -3.64 -6.33
C SER A 71 -0.13 -3.11 -6.58
N ILE A 72 -0.98 -3.87 -7.29
CA ILE A 72 -2.39 -3.54 -7.48
C ILE A 72 -3.10 -3.48 -6.13
N VAL A 73 -2.90 -4.47 -5.26
CA VAL A 73 -3.50 -4.48 -3.92
C VAL A 73 -3.07 -3.25 -3.10
N SER A 74 -1.78 -2.90 -3.12
CA SER A 74 -1.27 -1.69 -2.46
C SER A 74 -1.94 -0.41 -2.96
N VAL A 75 -2.12 -0.28 -4.29
CA VAL A 75 -2.82 0.87 -4.88
C VAL A 75 -4.30 0.90 -4.50
N LEU A 76 -4.99 -0.24 -4.52
CA LEU A 76 -6.39 -0.30 -4.12
C LEU A 76 -6.58 0.05 -2.64
N ILE A 77 -5.68 -0.39 -1.77
CA ILE A 77 -5.68 0.01 -0.35
C ILE A 77 -5.47 1.52 -0.24
N ALA A 78 -4.45 2.08 -0.89
CA ALA A 78 -4.22 3.53 -0.85
C ALA A 78 -5.44 4.33 -1.36
N ALA A 79 -6.02 3.94 -2.51
CA ALA A 79 -7.17 4.62 -3.09
C ALA A 79 -8.42 4.53 -2.20
N ILE A 80 -8.79 3.33 -1.75
CA ILE A 80 -9.99 3.15 -0.94
C ILE A 80 -9.84 3.80 0.43
N SER A 81 -8.63 3.89 0.99
CA SER A 81 -8.41 4.63 2.24
C SER A 81 -8.79 6.11 2.11
N VAL A 82 -8.49 6.76 0.97
CA VAL A 82 -8.92 8.14 0.70
C VAL A 82 -10.43 8.21 0.58
N VAL A 83 -11.05 7.26 -0.13
CA VAL A 83 -12.52 7.21 -0.25
C VAL A 83 -13.18 7.08 1.12
N LEU A 84 -12.64 6.22 1.99
CA LEU A 84 -13.15 6.02 3.36
C LEU A 84 -12.91 7.20 4.29
N LEU A 85 -12.02 8.12 3.93
CA LEU A 85 -11.87 9.40 4.64
C LEU A 85 -13.15 10.24 4.51
N HIS A 86 -13.71 10.31 3.31
CA HIS A 86 -14.92 11.10 3.01
C HIS A 86 -16.22 10.29 3.14
N HIS A 87 -16.18 8.97 2.92
CA HIS A 87 -17.33 8.07 2.96
C HIS A 87 -17.18 7.03 4.07
N ALA A 88 -16.88 7.53 5.28
CA ALA A 88 -16.55 6.74 6.45
C ALA A 88 -17.60 5.70 6.83
N GLU A 89 -18.88 5.87 6.47
CA GLU A 89 -19.95 4.93 6.82
C GLU A 89 -20.37 3.99 5.69
N SER A 90 -19.73 4.07 4.52
CA SER A 90 -20.08 3.19 3.40
C SER A 90 -19.72 1.74 3.70
N PHE A 91 -20.76 0.91 3.86
CA PHE A 91 -20.62 -0.54 4.04
C PHE A 91 -19.81 -1.18 2.90
N VAL A 92 -20.12 -0.81 1.66
CA VAL A 92 -19.46 -1.35 0.46
C VAL A 92 -17.95 -1.09 0.52
N PHE A 93 -17.53 0.16 0.77
CA PHE A 93 -16.10 0.48 0.81
C PHE A 93 -15.41 -0.16 2.02
N LYS A 94 -16.05 -0.24 3.19
CA LYS A 94 -15.51 -0.94 4.36
C LYS A 94 -15.27 -2.43 4.06
N THR A 95 -16.26 -3.11 3.48
CA THR A 95 -16.15 -4.54 3.14
C THR A 95 -15.08 -4.78 2.08
N THR A 96 -15.04 -3.98 1.01
CA THR A 96 -13.98 -4.09 0.00
C THR A 96 -12.60 -3.88 0.61
N PHE A 97 -12.45 -2.89 1.50
CA PHE A 97 -11.19 -2.60 2.16
C PHE A 97 -10.75 -3.73 3.11
N GLN A 98 -11.69 -4.36 3.82
CA GLN A 98 -11.47 -5.56 4.63
C GLN A 98 -10.96 -6.73 3.77
N LEU A 99 -11.60 -7.00 2.64
CA LEU A 99 -11.19 -8.07 1.71
C LEU A 99 -9.77 -7.82 1.17
N LEU A 100 -9.45 -6.58 0.83
CA LEU A 100 -8.08 -6.20 0.43
C LEU A 100 -7.07 -6.38 1.57
N SER A 101 -7.46 -6.09 2.81
CA SER A 101 -6.60 -6.33 3.98
C SER A 101 -6.33 -7.83 4.19
N ILE A 102 -7.32 -8.69 4.00
CA ILE A 102 -7.14 -10.15 4.06
C ILE A 102 -6.19 -10.62 2.94
N LEU A 103 -6.39 -10.12 1.72
CA LEU A 103 -5.49 -10.42 0.59
C LEU A 103 -4.06 -9.92 0.87
N ASN A 104 -3.91 -8.75 1.48
CA ASN A 104 -2.63 -8.20 1.91
C ASN A 104 -1.92 -9.10 2.93
N VAL A 105 -2.65 -9.72 3.86
CA VAL A 105 -2.09 -10.71 4.79
C VAL A 105 -1.53 -11.92 4.04
N PHE A 106 -2.27 -12.49 3.08
CA PHE A 106 -1.75 -13.59 2.25
C PHE A 106 -0.46 -13.21 1.50
N LEU A 107 -0.36 -11.97 1.01
CA LEU A 107 0.85 -11.46 0.37
C LEU A 107 2.02 -11.34 1.36
N ILE A 108 1.78 -10.90 2.60
CA ILE A 108 2.81 -10.88 3.67
C ILE A 108 3.37 -12.29 3.89
N TYR A 109 2.49 -13.29 4.04
CA TYR A 109 2.90 -14.69 4.18
C TYR A 109 3.74 -15.16 2.99
N TYR A 110 3.30 -14.88 1.76
CA TYR A 110 4.03 -15.25 0.55
C TYR A 110 5.42 -14.59 0.47
N PHE A 111 5.52 -13.29 0.77
CA PHE A 111 6.80 -12.59 0.71
C PHE A 111 7.77 -13.01 1.81
N HIS A 112 7.26 -13.41 2.98
CA HIS A 112 8.09 -13.93 4.06
C HIS A 112 8.60 -15.35 3.76
N PHE A 113 7.69 -16.28 3.47
CA PHE A 113 8.03 -17.70 3.40
C PHE A 113 8.50 -18.16 2.01
N THR A 114 7.98 -17.57 0.93
CA THR A 114 8.23 -18.05 -0.44
C THR A 114 9.24 -17.19 -1.20
N ASN A 115 8.99 -15.88 -1.35
CA ASN A 115 9.84 -15.02 -2.18
C ASN A 115 11.06 -14.46 -1.42
N ARG A 116 11.00 -14.43 -0.08
CA ARG A 116 12.01 -13.81 0.82
C ARG A 116 12.35 -12.35 0.47
N GLU A 117 11.38 -11.62 -0.10
CA GLU A 117 11.51 -10.22 -0.48
C GLU A 117 11.17 -9.31 0.71
N ALA A 118 12.16 -9.11 1.59
CA ALA A 118 11.99 -8.36 2.85
C ALA A 118 11.35 -6.98 2.64
N ARG A 119 11.70 -6.28 1.55
CA ARG A 119 11.18 -4.95 1.23
C ARG A 119 9.68 -4.94 0.94
N LEU A 120 9.19 -5.91 0.16
CA LEU A 120 7.76 -6.05 -0.11
C LEU A 120 7.04 -6.50 1.16
N PHE A 121 7.61 -7.46 1.89
CA PHE A 121 7.10 -7.86 3.20
C PHE A 121 6.87 -6.67 4.14
N PHE A 122 7.87 -5.79 4.34
CA PHE A 122 7.73 -4.61 5.19
C PHE A 122 6.74 -3.58 4.63
N SER A 123 6.69 -3.40 3.31
CA SER A 123 5.69 -2.52 2.68
C SER A 123 4.26 -3.01 2.99
N HIS A 124 4.02 -4.31 2.83
CA HIS A 124 2.71 -4.90 3.08
C HIS A 124 2.34 -4.92 4.57
N LEU A 125 3.32 -5.05 5.48
CA LEU A 125 3.10 -4.79 6.90
C LEU A 125 2.66 -3.35 7.17
N GLY A 126 3.28 -2.37 6.51
CA GLY A 126 2.84 -0.98 6.62
C GLY A 126 1.41 -0.78 6.12
N PHE A 127 1.03 -1.43 5.01
CA PHE A 127 -0.35 -1.38 4.52
C PHE A 127 -1.33 -2.07 5.47
N LEU A 128 -0.92 -3.14 6.16
CA LEU A 128 -1.72 -3.75 7.21
C LEU A 128 -1.93 -2.79 8.38
N PHE A 129 -0.89 -2.03 8.75
CA PHE A 129 -1.03 -1.00 9.78
C PHE A 129 -1.98 0.12 9.35
N LEU A 130 -1.88 0.60 8.10
CA LEU A 130 -2.83 1.54 7.52
C LEU A 130 -4.26 0.99 7.57
N THR A 131 -4.48 -0.28 7.19
CA THR A 131 -5.84 -0.83 7.22
C THR A 131 -6.39 -0.89 8.63
N SER A 132 -5.59 -1.28 9.63
CA SER A 132 -5.98 -1.25 11.04
C SER A 132 -6.36 0.15 11.52
N VAL A 133 -5.56 1.17 11.17
CA VAL A 133 -5.84 2.57 11.55
C VAL A 133 -7.17 3.05 10.95
N VAL A 134 -7.47 2.70 9.70
CA VAL A 134 -8.73 3.09 9.04
C VAL A 134 -9.96 2.47 9.73
N PHE A 135 -9.85 1.27 10.32
CA PHE A 135 -10.96 0.61 11.02
C PHE A 135 -11.14 1.03 12.48
N VAL A 136 -10.05 1.42 13.16
CA VAL A 136 -10.06 1.79 14.59
C VAL A 136 -10.20 3.31 14.78
N GLY A 137 -9.74 4.09 13.80
CA GLY A 137 -9.66 5.56 13.82
C GLY A 137 -10.98 6.28 13.70
#